data_AF-A0A2V9NRW8-F1
#
_entry.id   AF-A0A2V9NRW8-F1
#
_cell.length_a   1.000
_cell.length_b   1.000
_cell.length_c   1.000
_cell.angle_alpha   90.00
_cell.angle_beta   90.00
_cell.angle_gamma   90.00
#
_symmetry.space_group_name_H-M   'P 1'
#
loop_
_entity.id
_entity.type
_entity.pdbx_description
1 polymer ?
#
loop_
_entity_poly.entity_id
_entity_poly.type
_entity_poly.pdbx_seq_one_letter_code
_entity_poly.pdbx_strand_id
1 'polypeptide(L)'
;MKRIAVVAVLALLATLCVPAVFAQATGTVKGVAKDAQGNPIAGATVEWHNTDNGRKYTLKTNKKGEYFSLGIEPGKYKVTLSMDGKQLDTVNNFPVQVEDNTLDFDEKKSQTEAAQQQGISPEKLKQMQEAEAKQKQEGNTVKTLNEKLSAANTAMQGGDFDAAINSLNEANQMDPSRDLLWARLGDAYVASAPKQTDAAEKTRRYGEAVTDYQKAIELKQKGMQSGTPKPDDPKTLAAYYNNLAQAQAKSGKIDEAIKSYEQAAQHNPTGAAQYYYNEGAVMTNAGKVDEANAAFDKSIAADPTKADAYYQKGVNLINKATTDKSGKVIPAPGTEEALNKYLELQPTGPYAEGAKSMLQYIGSNIETSFGKKKSTKK
;
A
#
# COMPACT_ATOMS: atom_id res chain seq x y z
N MET A 1 -97.98 49.78 67.48
CA MET A 1 -97.77 48.32 67.66
C MET A 1 -97.25 47.73 66.35
N LYS A 2 -96.18 46.91 66.44
CA LYS A 2 -95.62 45.96 65.43
C LYS A 2 -95.02 46.59 64.15
N ARG A 3 -93.67 46.68 64.07
CA ARG A 3 -92.67 45.69 63.59
C ARG A 3 -92.54 45.65 62.06
N ILE A 4 -91.48 46.26 61.52
CA ILE A 4 -90.77 45.82 60.31
C ILE A 4 -89.27 46.06 60.59
N ALA A 5 -88.45 45.02 60.50
CA ALA A 5 -87.01 45.08 60.76
C ALA A 5 -86.24 45.36 59.46
N VAL A 6 -85.25 46.26 59.53
CA VAL A 6 -84.34 46.62 58.43
C VAL A 6 -82.87 46.50 58.92
N VAL A 7 -82.13 45.73 58.12
CA VAL A 7 -80.69 45.65 57.78
C VAL A 7 -79.70 46.71 58.31
N ALA A 8 -78.49 46.25 58.70
CA ALA A 8 -77.11 46.75 58.38
C ALA A 8 -76.11 46.29 59.48
N VAL A 9 -75.11 45.43 59.28
CA VAL A 9 -73.79 45.52 58.58
C VAL A 9 -72.89 46.69 59.01
N LEU A 10 -71.75 46.35 59.66
CA LEU A 10 -70.44 47.06 59.76
C LEU A 10 -69.48 46.12 60.55
N ALA A 11 -68.56 45.38 59.93
CA ALA A 11 -67.25 45.74 59.36
C ALA A 11 -66.13 45.99 60.41
N LEU A 12 -65.10 45.14 60.41
CA LEU A 12 -63.79 45.40 61.01
C LEU A 12 -62.70 45.03 59.97
N LEU A 13 -61.86 46.02 59.63
CA LEU A 13 -60.72 45.94 58.71
C LEU A 13 -59.46 45.45 59.44
N ALA A 14 -58.71 44.54 58.83
CA ALA A 14 -57.31 44.27 59.14
C ALA A 14 -56.50 44.25 57.84
N THR A 15 -55.50 45.13 57.77
CA THR A 15 -54.59 45.34 56.64
C THR A 15 -53.44 44.31 56.65
N LEU A 16 -53.22 43.61 55.55
CA LEU A 16 -52.01 42.83 55.26
C LEU A 16 -51.26 43.48 54.09
N CYS A 17 -50.01 43.87 54.34
CA CYS A 17 -49.08 44.41 53.34
C CYS A 17 -48.37 43.23 52.65
N VAL A 18 -48.47 43.12 51.32
CA VAL A 18 -47.68 42.17 50.51
C VAL A 18 -46.63 42.99 49.74
N PRO A 19 -45.32 42.73 49.88
CA PRO A 19 -44.33 43.43 49.07
C PRO A 19 -44.44 43.00 47.60
N ALA A 20 -44.41 43.97 46.69
CA ALA A 20 -44.43 43.75 45.26
C ALA A 20 -43.14 43.03 44.81
N VAL A 21 -43.28 41.83 44.24
CA VAL A 21 -42.21 41.16 43.50
C VAL A 21 -42.11 41.87 42.14
N PHE A 22 -41.08 42.70 41.96
CA PHE A 22 -40.75 43.24 40.63
C PHE A 22 -40.24 42.08 39.76
N ALA A 23 -40.99 41.69 38.75
CA ALA A 23 -40.50 40.79 37.71
C ALA A 23 -39.32 41.46 37.00
N GLN A 24 -38.10 41.01 37.25
CA GLN A 24 -36.94 41.45 36.48
C GLN A 24 -37.13 41.02 35.03
N ALA A 25 -36.96 41.97 34.11
CA ALA A 25 -37.09 41.68 32.70
C ALA A 25 -35.95 40.73 32.27
N THR A 26 -36.32 39.63 31.61
CA THR A 26 -35.38 38.56 31.20
C THR A 26 -35.39 38.42 29.68
N GLY A 27 -34.28 37.96 29.13
CA GLY A 27 -34.12 37.65 27.71
C GLY A 27 -34.35 36.19 27.37
N THR A 28 -34.38 35.94 26.07
CA THR A 28 -34.40 34.61 25.46
C THR A 28 -33.02 34.33 24.86
N VAL A 29 -32.51 33.11 25.01
CA VAL A 29 -31.34 32.63 24.27
C VAL A 29 -31.72 31.44 23.40
N LYS A 30 -31.21 31.42 22.17
CA LYS A 30 -31.44 30.33 21.22
C LYS A 30 -30.26 30.17 20.27
N GLY A 31 -30.18 29.02 19.61
CA GLY A 31 -29.20 28.80 18.56
C GLY A 31 -29.16 27.36 18.07
N VAL A 32 -28.26 27.12 17.12
CA VAL A 32 -28.02 25.80 16.54
C VAL A 32 -26.53 25.46 16.63
N ALA A 33 -26.21 24.21 16.96
CA ALA A 33 -24.86 23.67 16.94
C ALA A 33 -24.68 22.71 15.75
N LYS A 34 -23.66 22.96 14.92
CA LYS A 34 -23.28 22.15 13.74
C LYS A 34 -21.77 21.86 13.73
N ASP A 35 -21.41 20.67 13.26
CA ASP A 35 -20.01 20.25 13.08
C ASP A 35 -19.37 20.88 11.83
N ALA A 36 -18.07 20.63 11.62
CA ALA A 36 -17.32 21.05 10.43
C ALA A 36 -17.92 20.58 9.08
N GLN A 37 -18.73 19.53 9.08
CA GLN A 37 -19.42 19.00 7.90
C GLN A 37 -20.80 19.65 7.70
N GLY A 38 -21.29 20.42 8.67
CA GLY A 38 -22.60 21.07 8.68
C GLY A 38 -23.71 20.20 9.27
N ASN A 39 -23.40 19.04 9.86
CA ASN A 39 -24.38 18.19 10.50
C ASN A 39 -24.74 18.72 11.89
N PRO A 40 -25.99 18.52 12.36
CA PRO A 40 -26.39 18.95 13.69
C PRO A 40 -25.68 18.17 14.81
N ILE A 41 -25.23 18.88 15.84
CA ILE A 41 -24.63 18.28 17.04
C ILE A 41 -25.73 18.05 18.07
N ALA A 42 -26.26 16.82 18.15
CA ALA A 42 -27.34 16.45 19.05
C ALA A 42 -26.86 16.00 20.44
N GLY A 43 -27.51 16.47 21.52
CA GLY A 43 -27.18 16.08 22.90
C GLY A 43 -26.03 16.85 23.56
N ALA A 44 -25.42 17.81 22.85
CA ALA A 44 -24.37 18.66 23.37
C ALA A 44 -24.89 19.56 24.49
N THR A 45 -24.01 19.89 25.43
CA THR A 45 -24.24 20.85 26.49
C THR A 45 -23.81 22.24 26.03
N VAL A 46 -24.71 23.21 26.15
CA VAL A 46 -24.41 24.65 25.99
C VAL A 46 -24.50 25.30 27.37
N GLU A 47 -23.34 25.61 27.97
CA GLU A 47 -23.27 26.29 29.26
C GLU A 47 -23.13 27.80 29.06
N TRP A 48 -24.09 28.56 29.57
CA TRP A 48 -24.09 30.02 29.61
C TRP A 48 -23.67 30.47 31.01
N HIS A 49 -22.45 30.97 31.15
CA HIS A 49 -21.92 31.49 32.41
C HIS A 49 -21.90 33.02 32.35
N ASN A 50 -22.77 33.65 33.13
CA ASN A 50 -22.81 35.11 33.28
C ASN A 50 -21.55 35.57 34.01
N THR A 51 -20.74 36.39 33.34
CA THR A 51 -19.45 36.85 33.87
C THR A 51 -19.60 37.99 34.87
N ASP A 52 -20.76 38.63 34.91
CA ASP A 52 -21.03 39.78 35.77
C ASP A 52 -21.50 39.34 37.16
N ASN A 53 -22.27 38.25 37.25
CA ASN A 53 -22.86 37.78 38.50
C ASN A 53 -22.62 36.29 38.83
N GLY A 54 -21.92 35.55 37.95
CA GLY A 54 -21.55 34.15 38.16
C GLY A 54 -22.68 33.13 37.94
N ARG A 55 -23.89 33.54 37.56
CA ARG A 55 -24.99 32.61 37.28
C ARG A 55 -24.68 31.73 36.08
N LYS A 56 -25.15 30.48 36.14
CA LYS A 56 -24.96 29.48 35.09
C LYS A 56 -26.28 28.91 34.62
N TYR A 57 -26.41 28.76 33.31
CA TYR A 57 -27.53 28.08 32.66
C TYR A 57 -26.99 26.98 31.76
N THR A 58 -27.47 25.75 31.94
CA THR A 58 -27.00 24.58 31.19
C THR A 58 -28.13 24.11 30.27
N LEU A 59 -27.91 24.20 28.96
CA LEU A 59 -28.87 23.79 27.94
C LEU A 59 -28.38 22.54 27.21
N LYS A 60 -29.31 21.78 26.63
CA LYS A 60 -29.01 20.62 25.80
C LYS A 60 -29.51 20.85 24.38
N THR A 61 -28.70 20.49 23.39
CA THR A 61 -29.13 20.53 21.98
C THR A 61 -30.05 19.34 21.68
N ASN A 62 -31.09 19.59 20.87
CA ASN A 62 -32.02 18.56 20.42
C ASN A 62 -31.43 17.76 19.23
N LYS A 63 -32.23 16.84 18.64
CA LYS A 63 -31.81 16.04 17.46
C LYS A 63 -31.44 16.88 16.22
N LYS A 64 -31.93 18.12 16.14
CA LYS A 64 -31.61 19.09 15.08
C LYS A 64 -30.48 20.05 15.49
N GLY A 65 -29.81 19.80 16.61
CA GLY A 65 -28.73 20.66 17.12
C GLY A 65 -29.22 21.97 17.74
N GLU A 66 -30.54 22.18 17.86
CA GLU A 66 -31.11 23.42 18.35
C GLU A 66 -31.14 23.44 19.88
N TYR A 67 -30.91 24.60 20.48
CA TYR A 67 -31.07 24.84 21.91
C TYR A 67 -31.83 26.15 22.14
N PHE A 68 -32.54 26.23 23.27
CA PHE A 68 -33.43 27.35 23.57
C PHE A 68 -33.65 27.47 25.09
N SER A 69 -33.72 28.70 25.59
CA SER A 69 -34.13 28.97 26.97
C SER A 69 -34.74 30.37 27.11
N LEU A 70 -35.70 30.48 28.03
CA LEU A 70 -36.32 31.74 28.46
C LEU A 70 -35.85 32.07 29.88
N GLY A 71 -35.92 33.33 30.27
CA GLY A 71 -35.62 33.73 31.66
C GLY A 71 -34.14 34.00 31.92
N ILE A 72 -33.35 34.27 30.88
CA ILE A 72 -31.92 34.55 31.03
C ILE A 72 -31.73 36.01 31.38
N GLU A 73 -31.02 36.30 32.47
CA GLU A 73 -30.78 37.69 32.87
C GLU A 73 -29.89 38.43 31.86
N PRO A 74 -30.17 39.71 31.57
CA PRO A 74 -29.27 40.52 30.77
C PRO A 74 -27.87 40.60 31.39
N GLY A 75 -26.84 40.62 30.55
CA GLY A 75 -25.45 40.66 30.99
C GLY A 75 -24.49 40.09 29.95
N LYS A 76 -23.22 39.97 30.34
CA LYS A 76 -22.19 39.36 29.51
C LYS A 76 -22.00 37.90 29.88
N TYR A 77 -21.87 37.05 28.87
CA TYR A 77 -21.78 35.61 29.05
C TYR A 77 -20.53 35.03 28.40
N LYS A 78 -19.91 34.09 29.09
CA LYS A 78 -19.06 33.08 28.48
C LYS A 78 -19.95 31.89 28.15
N VAL A 79 -20.06 31.55 26.87
CA VAL A 79 -20.89 30.45 26.39
C VAL A 79 -20.00 29.34 25.86
N THR A 80 -20.17 28.13 26.39
CA THR A 80 -19.34 26.98 26.03
C THR A 80 -20.19 25.84 25.48
N LEU A 81 -19.84 25.36 24.29
CA LEU A 81 -20.39 24.14 23.70
C LEU A 81 -19.50 22.96 24.09
N SER A 82 -20.09 21.87 24.59
CA SER A 82 -19.37 20.65 24.95
C SER A 82 -20.17 19.38 24.65
N MET A 83 -19.48 18.29 24.33
CA MET A 83 -20.05 16.95 24.17
C MET A 83 -19.24 15.96 25.00
N ASP A 84 -19.91 15.11 25.77
CA ASP A 84 -19.27 14.07 26.61
C ASP A 84 -18.12 14.60 27.49
N GLY A 85 -18.31 15.81 28.04
CA GLY A 85 -17.30 16.48 28.89
C GLY A 85 -16.15 17.14 28.14
N LYS A 86 -16.06 16.99 26.81
CA LYS A 86 -15.08 17.68 25.97
C LYS A 86 -15.64 19.00 25.46
N GLN A 87 -14.94 20.10 25.71
CA GLN A 87 -15.26 21.40 25.13
C GLN A 87 -15.00 21.39 23.62
N LEU A 88 -16.02 21.78 22.83
CA LEU A 88 -15.97 21.88 21.38
C LEU A 88 -15.71 23.32 20.92
N ASP A 89 -16.37 24.30 21.55
CA ASP A 89 -16.21 25.72 21.20
C ASP A 89 -16.53 26.62 22.41
N THR A 90 -16.12 27.89 22.35
CA THR A 90 -16.42 28.90 23.38
C THR A 90 -16.48 30.29 22.80
N VAL A 91 -17.56 31.01 23.12
CA VAL A 91 -17.72 32.43 22.85
C VAL A 91 -17.62 33.19 24.16
N ASN A 92 -16.69 34.14 24.23
CA ASN A 92 -16.51 34.99 25.40
C ASN A 92 -17.26 36.32 25.22
N ASN A 93 -17.76 36.87 26.32
CA ASN A 93 -18.36 38.22 26.37
C ASN A 93 -19.57 38.40 25.42
N PHE A 94 -20.35 37.33 25.22
CA PHE A 94 -21.58 37.40 24.44
C PHE A 94 -22.64 38.22 25.20
N PRO A 95 -23.21 39.28 24.62
CA PRO A 95 -24.20 40.11 25.29
C PRO A 95 -25.59 39.44 25.23
N VAL A 96 -26.23 39.31 26.38
CA VAL A 96 -27.65 38.95 26.48
C VAL A 96 -28.42 40.20 26.86
N GLN A 97 -29.44 40.52 26.06
CA GLN A 97 -30.39 41.61 26.27
C GLN A 97 -31.78 41.05 26.59
N VAL A 98 -32.73 41.91 26.98
CA VAL A 98 -34.14 41.58 27.31
C VAL A 98 -34.97 41.19 26.07
N GLU A 99 -34.32 40.73 25.01
CA GLU A 99 -34.93 40.34 23.74
C GLU A 99 -34.46 38.94 23.32
N ASP A 100 -34.69 38.58 22.06
CA ASP A 100 -34.21 37.33 21.50
C ASP A 100 -32.72 37.43 21.14
N ASN A 101 -31.90 36.65 21.83
CA ASN A 101 -30.47 36.58 21.58
C ASN A 101 -30.15 35.25 20.89
N THR A 102 -29.54 35.31 19.70
CA THR A 102 -29.21 34.11 18.91
C THR A 102 -27.70 33.90 18.86
N LEU A 103 -27.24 32.71 19.20
CA LEU A 103 -25.83 32.30 19.10
C LEU A 103 -25.72 30.94 18.41
N ASP A 104 -25.25 30.91 17.17
CA ASP A 104 -25.00 29.65 16.49
C ASP A 104 -23.55 29.20 16.68
N PHE A 105 -23.37 27.91 16.94
CA PHE A 105 -22.06 27.26 16.89
C PHE A 105 -21.96 26.55 15.55
N ASP A 106 -21.42 27.23 14.53
CA ASP A 106 -21.18 26.68 13.19
C ASP A 106 -19.67 26.65 12.92
N GLU A 107 -19.08 25.48 13.12
CA GLU A 107 -17.64 25.28 13.02
C GLU A 107 -17.12 25.61 11.61
N LYS A 108 -17.91 25.32 10.56
CA LYS A 108 -17.58 25.62 9.17
C LYS A 108 -17.57 27.12 8.90
N LYS A 109 -18.56 27.84 9.44
CA LYS A 109 -18.62 29.30 9.35
C LYS A 109 -17.46 29.95 10.11
N SER A 110 -17.16 29.47 11.31
CA SER A 110 -16.03 29.95 12.13
C SER A 110 -14.68 29.74 11.42
N GLN A 111 -14.43 28.58 10.82
CA GLN A 111 -13.23 28.33 10.01
C GLN A 111 -13.15 29.25 8.77
N THR A 112 -14.28 29.53 8.14
CA THR A 112 -14.34 30.42 6.97
C THR A 112 -14.06 31.87 7.36
N GLU A 113 -14.62 32.35 8.47
CA GLU A 113 -14.41 33.69 9.00
C GLU A 113 -12.97 33.88 9.52
N ALA A 114 -12.41 32.89 10.21
CA ALA A 114 -11.00 32.88 10.63
C ALA A 114 -10.04 32.92 9.43
N ALA A 115 -10.33 32.17 8.36
CA ALA A 115 -9.54 32.19 7.12
C ALA A 115 -9.64 33.55 6.39
N GLN A 116 -10.81 34.18 6.37
CA GLN A 116 -11.00 35.53 5.82
C GLN A 116 -10.22 36.59 6.62
N GLN A 117 -10.18 36.48 7.96
CA GLN A 117 -9.37 37.35 8.82
C GLN A 117 -7.86 37.17 8.58
N GLN A 118 -7.43 36.00 8.11
CA GLN A 118 -6.05 35.71 7.70
C GLN A 118 -5.77 36.07 6.22
N GLY A 119 -6.71 36.69 5.51
CA GLY A 119 -6.54 37.09 4.10
C GLY A 119 -6.60 35.94 3.09
N ILE A 120 -7.09 34.77 3.50
CA ILE A 120 -7.29 33.61 2.62
C ILE A 120 -8.65 33.77 1.95
N SER A 121 -8.68 33.87 0.62
CA SER A 121 -9.94 33.94 -0.12
C SER A 121 -10.76 32.65 0.05
N PRO A 122 -12.10 32.73 0.00
CA PRO A 122 -12.96 31.54 0.09
C PRO A 122 -12.60 30.46 -0.95
N GLU A 123 -12.14 30.88 -2.14
CA GLU A 123 -11.73 29.99 -3.21
C GLU A 123 -10.43 29.25 -2.89
N LYS A 124 -9.45 29.94 -2.30
CA LYS A 124 -8.20 29.32 -1.86
C LYS A 124 -8.40 28.36 -0.69
N LEU A 125 -9.30 28.70 0.25
CA LEU A 125 -9.68 27.80 1.35
C LEU A 125 -10.32 26.51 0.82
N LYS A 126 -11.24 26.63 -0.13
CA LYS A 126 -11.88 25.47 -0.78
C LYS A 126 -10.85 24.60 -1.51
N GLN A 127 -9.92 25.20 -2.25
CA GLN A 127 -8.84 24.46 -2.91
C GLN A 127 -7.92 23.75 -1.91
N MET A 128 -7.58 24.37 -0.78
CA MET A 128 -6.79 23.72 0.28
C MET A 128 -7.54 22.55 0.91
N GLN A 129 -8.82 22.70 1.21
CA GLN A 129 -9.66 21.63 1.74
C GLN A 129 -9.81 20.46 0.74
N GLU A 130 -10.00 20.77 -0.55
CA GLU A 130 -10.04 19.77 -1.62
C GLU A 130 -8.69 19.06 -1.79
N ALA A 131 -7.57 19.78 -1.69
CA ALA A 131 -6.23 19.20 -1.76
C ALA A 131 -5.95 18.30 -0.55
N GLU A 132 -6.32 18.72 0.66
CA GLU A 132 -6.18 17.92 1.87
C GLU A 132 -7.09 16.67 1.83
N ALA A 133 -8.31 16.80 1.33
CA ALA A 133 -9.22 15.67 1.12
C ALA A 133 -8.66 14.68 0.09
N LYS A 134 -8.11 15.17 -1.04
CA LYS A 134 -7.44 14.32 -2.03
C LYS A 134 -6.21 13.63 -1.46
N GLN A 135 -5.38 14.33 -0.69
CA GLN A 135 -4.22 13.74 -0.02
C GLN A 135 -4.62 12.69 1.02
N LYS A 136 -5.66 12.94 1.82
CA LYS A 136 -6.21 11.96 2.76
C LYS A 136 -6.78 10.74 2.03
N GLN A 137 -7.50 10.97 0.93
CA GLN A 137 -8.03 9.89 0.10
C GLN A 137 -6.91 9.05 -0.51
N GLU A 138 -5.88 9.68 -1.08
CA GLU A 138 -4.72 8.99 -1.62
C GLU A 138 -3.96 8.22 -0.53
N GLY A 139 -3.75 8.83 0.65
CA GLY A 139 -3.15 8.16 1.80
C GLY A 139 -3.93 6.94 2.27
N ASN A 140 -5.27 7.04 2.32
CA ASN A 140 -6.14 5.91 2.64
C ASN A 140 -6.05 4.82 1.58
N THR A 141 -6.04 5.17 0.29
CA THR A 141 -5.86 4.20 -0.80
C THR A 141 -4.52 3.47 -0.67
N VAL A 142 -3.41 4.18 -0.48
CA VAL A 142 -2.08 3.57 -0.32
C VAL A 142 -2.04 2.66 0.91
N LYS A 143 -2.66 3.06 2.03
CA LYS A 143 -2.77 2.22 3.22
C LYS A 143 -3.50 0.91 2.90
N THR A 144 -4.67 0.97 2.29
CA THR A 144 -5.45 -0.23 1.94
C THR A 144 -4.72 -1.11 0.92
N LEU A 145 -4.02 -0.52 -0.07
CA LEU A 145 -3.19 -1.27 -1.01
C LEU A 145 -2.07 -2.03 -0.31
N ASN A 146 -1.40 -1.40 0.68
CA ASN A 146 -0.37 -2.06 1.48
C ASN A 146 -0.94 -3.23 2.31
N GLU A 147 -2.15 -3.08 2.85
CA GLU A 147 -2.85 -4.16 3.56
C GLU A 147 -3.16 -5.34 2.61
N LYS A 148 -3.66 -5.08 1.39
CA LYS A 148 -3.91 -6.10 0.37
C LYS A 148 -2.63 -6.81 -0.07
N LEU A 149 -1.54 -6.07 -0.29
CA LEU A 149 -0.23 -6.62 -0.60
C LEU A 149 0.30 -7.51 0.53
N SER A 150 0.17 -7.05 1.78
CA SER A 150 0.58 -7.85 2.95
C SER A 150 -0.25 -9.13 3.05
N ALA A 151 -1.57 -9.05 2.86
CA ALA A 151 -2.45 -10.21 2.88
C ALA A 151 -2.08 -11.21 1.77
N ALA A 152 -1.82 -10.73 0.56
CA ALA A 152 -1.39 -11.56 -0.56
C ALA A 152 -0.06 -12.27 -0.27
N ASN A 153 0.91 -11.56 0.29
CA ASN A 153 2.20 -12.15 0.68
C ASN A 153 2.03 -13.25 1.73
N THR A 154 1.22 -13.01 2.77
CA THR A 154 0.91 -14.01 3.79
C THR A 154 0.23 -15.24 3.18
N ALA A 155 -0.74 -15.03 2.28
CA ALA A 155 -1.45 -16.10 1.60
C ALA A 155 -0.50 -16.94 0.71
N MET A 156 0.38 -16.30 -0.06
CA MET A 156 1.41 -17.01 -0.85
C MET A 156 2.36 -17.83 0.02
N GLN A 157 2.80 -17.30 1.16
CA GLN A 157 3.66 -18.02 2.11
C GLN A 157 2.93 -19.22 2.72
N GLY A 158 1.62 -19.09 2.98
CA GLY A 158 0.76 -20.18 3.43
C GLY A 158 0.39 -21.19 2.34
N GLY A 159 0.72 -20.92 1.07
CA GLY A 159 0.32 -21.74 -0.07
C GLY A 159 -1.13 -21.56 -0.52
N ASP A 160 -1.85 -20.59 0.06
CA ASP A 160 -3.20 -20.19 -0.36
C ASP A 160 -3.09 -19.17 -1.50
N PHE A 161 -2.77 -19.68 -2.69
CA PHE A 161 -2.53 -18.81 -3.84
C PHE A 161 -3.80 -18.18 -4.39
N ASP A 162 -4.96 -18.80 -4.22
CA ASP A 162 -6.22 -18.24 -4.72
C ASP A 162 -6.65 -17.04 -3.88
N ALA A 163 -6.45 -17.08 -2.55
CA ALA A 163 -6.62 -15.89 -1.71
C ALA A 163 -5.61 -14.78 -2.08
N ALA A 164 -4.36 -15.13 -2.40
CA ALA A 164 -3.36 -14.16 -2.84
C ALA A 164 -3.77 -13.47 -4.16
N ILE A 165 -4.20 -14.26 -5.15
CA ILE A 165 -4.69 -13.78 -6.45
C ILE A 165 -5.90 -12.87 -6.26
N ASN A 166 -6.87 -13.25 -5.42
CA ASN A 166 -8.05 -12.43 -5.14
C ASN A 166 -7.68 -11.08 -4.50
N SER A 167 -6.81 -11.08 -3.48
CA SER A 167 -6.36 -9.85 -2.83
C SER A 167 -5.65 -8.90 -3.79
N LEU A 168 -4.82 -9.44 -4.71
CA LEU A 168 -4.11 -8.66 -5.72
C LEU A 168 -5.02 -8.15 -6.82
N ASN A 169 -6.05 -8.91 -7.22
CA ASN A 169 -7.08 -8.44 -8.13
C ASN A 169 -7.87 -7.28 -7.54
N GLU A 170 -8.27 -7.36 -6.27
CA GLU A 170 -8.91 -6.25 -5.55
C GLU A 170 -7.98 -5.02 -5.50
N ALA A 171 -6.69 -5.21 -5.24
CA ALA A 171 -5.71 -4.12 -5.26
C ALA A 171 -5.60 -3.47 -6.66
N ASN A 172 -5.57 -4.27 -7.74
CA ASN A 172 -5.54 -3.76 -9.11
C ASN A 172 -6.84 -3.03 -9.50
N GLN A 173 -7.99 -3.42 -8.97
CA GLN A 173 -9.24 -2.67 -9.16
C GLN A 173 -9.22 -1.31 -8.47
N MET A 174 -8.51 -1.20 -7.33
CA MET A 174 -8.37 0.05 -6.60
C MET A 174 -7.41 1.04 -7.28
N ASP A 175 -6.26 0.55 -7.76
CA ASP A 175 -5.27 1.37 -8.46
C ASP A 175 -4.52 0.54 -9.52
N PRO A 176 -5.02 0.47 -10.77
CA PRO A 176 -4.41 -0.32 -11.82
C PRO A 176 -3.14 0.30 -12.39
N SER A 177 -2.75 1.51 -11.94
CA SER A 177 -1.58 2.23 -12.46
C SER A 177 -0.26 1.78 -11.83
N ARG A 178 -0.31 0.91 -10.82
CA ARG A 178 0.85 0.46 -10.05
C ARG A 178 1.44 -0.82 -10.64
N ASP A 179 2.57 -0.68 -11.32
CA ASP A 179 3.32 -1.80 -11.93
C ASP A 179 3.58 -2.96 -10.94
N LEU A 180 3.91 -2.64 -9.68
CA LEU A 180 4.18 -3.64 -8.65
C LEU A 180 2.99 -4.58 -8.39
N LEU A 181 1.75 -4.08 -8.43
CA LEU A 181 0.57 -4.90 -8.15
C LEU A 181 0.40 -5.98 -9.23
N TRP A 182 0.58 -5.62 -10.49
CA TRP A 182 0.58 -6.53 -11.62
C TRP A 182 1.75 -7.53 -11.54
N ALA A 183 2.95 -7.08 -11.20
CA ALA A 183 4.09 -7.98 -11.04
C ALA A 183 3.84 -9.02 -9.93
N ARG A 184 3.25 -8.61 -8.80
CA ARG A 184 2.88 -9.52 -7.71
C ARG A 184 1.76 -10.48 -8.09
N LEU A 185 0.81 -10.04 -8.91
CA LEU A 185 -0.23 -10.92 -9.43
C LEU A 185 0.37 -12.00 -10.34
N GLY A 186 1.32 -11.62 -11.20
CA GLY A 186 2.13 -12.54 -11.98
C GLY A 186 2.90 -13.55 -11.11
N ASP A 187 3.54 -13.08 -10.03
CA ASP A 187 4.24 -13.96 -9.06
C ASP A 187 3.27 -15.01 -8.48
N ALA A 188 2.07 -14.60 -8.07
CA ALA A 188 1.07 -15.47 -7.47
C ALA A 188 0.55 -16.52 -8.48
N TYR A 189 0.34 -16.14 -9.73
CA TYR A 189 -0.04 -17.08 -10.78
C TYR A 189 1.07 -18.10 -11.11
N VAL A 190 2.33 -17.67 -11.21
CA VAL A 190 3.46 -18.60 -11.40
C VAL A 190 3.58 -19.58 -10.24
N ALA A 191 3.47 -19.11 -9.00
CA ALA A 191 3.61 -19.94 -7.81
C ALA A 191 2.47 -20.97 -7.66
N SER A 192 1.28 -20.62 -8.16
CA SER A 192 0.09 -21.47 -8.05
C SER A 192 -0.05 -22.51 -9.15
N ALA A 193 0.51 -22.27 -10.34
CA ALA A 193 0.41 -23.19 -11.47
C ALA A 193 0.95 -24.62 -11.19
N PRO A 194 2.10 -24.82 -10.50
CA PRO A 194 2.58 -26.15 -10.13
C PRO A 194 1.68 -26.92 -9.15
N LYS A 195 0.73 -26.25 -8.50
CA LYS A 195 -0.21 -26.88 -7.55
C LYS A 195 -1.46 -27.42 -8.22
N GLN A 196 -1.68 -27.07 -9.48
CA GLN A 196 -2.86 -27.49 -10.23
C GLN A 196 -2.69 -28.92 -10.75
N THR A 197 -3.71 -29.74 -10.54
CA THR A 197 -3.80 -31.10 -11.09
C THR A 197 -4.31 -31.09 -12.53
N ASP A 198 -5.17 -30.13 -12.87
CA ASP A 198 -5.65 -29.94 -14.23
C ASP A 198 -4.62 -29.22 -15.11
N ALA A 199 -4.32 -29.82 -16.26
CA ALA A 199 -3.31 -29.31 -17.18
C ALA A 199 -3.74 -28.01 -17.88
N ALA A 200 -5.04 -27.85 -18.15
CA ALA A 200 -5.57 -26.64 -18.78
C ALA A 200 -5.49 -25.47 -17.80
N GLU A 201 -5.86 -25.67 -16.53
CA GLU A 201 -5.75 -24.67 -15.47
C GLU A 201 -4.30 -24.29 -15.18
N LYS A 202 -3.38 -25.27 -15.16
CA LYS A 202 -1.93 -24.99 -15.07
C LYS A 202 -1.44 -24.10 -16.22
N THR A 203 -1.87 -24.40 -17.44
CA THR A 203 -1.52 -23.62 -18.64
C THR A 203 -2.11 -22.22 -18.57
N ARG A 204 -3.38 -22.12 -18.15
CA ARG A 204 -4.09 -20.84 -17.97
C ARG A 204 -3.34 -19.96 -16.98
N ARG A 205 -2.97 -20.47 -15.81
CA ARG A 205 -2.25 -19.69 -14.79
C ARG A 205 -0.90 -19.16 -15.26
N TYR A 206 -0.10 -19.94 -15.98
CA TYR A 206 1.12 -19.37 -16.59
C TYR A 206 0.79 -18.31 -17.65
N GLY A 207 -0.30 -18.49 -18.40
CA GLY A 207 -0.80 -17.49 -19.34
C GLY A 207 -1.21 -16.17 -18.68
N GLU A 208 -1.95 -16.22 -17.58
CA GLU A 208 -2.30 -15.05 -16.76
C GLU A 208 -1.03 -14.34 -16.26
N ALA A 209 -0.07 -15.11 -15.72
CA ALA A 209 1.19 -14.53 -15.26
C ALA A 209 1.94 -13.77 -16.37
N VAL A 210 1.98 -14.32 -17.59
CA VAL A 210 2.57 -13.63 -18.74
C VAL A 210 1.87 -12.29 -19.01
N THR A 211 0.54 -12.28 -19.00
CA THR A 211 -0.27 -11.06 -19.19
C THR A 211 0.04 -10.02 -18.11
N ASP A 212 0.10 -10.44 -16.86
CA ASP A 212 0.32 -9.54 -15.73
C ASP A 212 1.74 -8.95 -15.71
N TYR A 213 2.77 -9.75 -16.01
CA TYR A 213 4.13 -9.21 -16.14
C TYR A 213 4.26 -8.25 -17.32
N GLN A 214 3.60 -8.53 -18.45
CA GLN A 214 3.56 -7.60 -19.58
C GLN A 214 2.91 -6.27 -19.16
N LYS A 215 1.83 -6.32 -18.36
CA LYS A 215 1.20 -5.11 -17.85
C LYS A 215 2.11 -4.34 -16.89
N ALA A 216 2.81 -5.02 -16.00
CA ALA A 216 3.79 -4.42 -15.11
C ALA A 216 4.91 -3.71 -15.89
N ILE A 217 5.44 -4.35 -16.93
CA ILE A 217 6.47 -3.79 -17.82
C ILE A 217 5.96 -2.54 -18.54
N GLU A 218 4.76 -2.58 -19.13
CA GLU A 218 4.14 -1.45 -19.82
C GLU A 218 4.03 -0.23 -18.87
N LEU A 219 3.47 -0.45 -17.67
CA LEU A 219 3.32 0.61 -16.67
C LEU A 219 4.67 1.15 -16.21
N LYS A 220 5.65 0.28 -15.99
CA LYS A 220 7.00 0.69 -15.58
C LYS A 220 7.67 1.56 -16.63
N GLN A 221 7.62 1.13 -17.89
CA GLN A 221 8.18 1.89 -19.01
C GLN A 221 7.48 3.24 -19.18
N LYS A 222 6.15 3.27 -19.09
CA LYS A 222 5.37 4.52 -19.12
C LYS A 222 5.74 5.45 -17.96
N GLY A 223 5.92 4.92 -16.76
CA GLY A 223 6.36 5.69 -15.58
C GLY A 223 7.75 6.31 -15.78
N MET A 224 8.68 5.54 -16.36
CA MET A 224 10.03 6.01 -16.69
C MET A 224 10.03 7.07 -17.80
N GLN A 225 9.09 7.01 -18.75
CA GLN A 225 8.98 7.99 -19.84
C GLN A 225 8.33 9.31 -19.40
N SER A 226 7.40 9.26 -18.44
CA SER A 226 6.60 10.41 -18.01
C SER A 226 7.22 11.23 -16.87
N GLY A 227 8.28 10.73 -16.25
CA GLY A 227 8.99 11.41 -15.17
C GLY A 227 10.50 11.22 -15.26
N THR A 228 11.23 11.63 -14.22
CA THR A 228 12.65 11.26 -14.08
C THR A 228 12.72 9.82 -13.57
N PRO A 229 13.31 8.87 -14.33
CA PRO A 229 13.49 7.50 -13.85
C PRO A 229 14.26 7.49 -12.54
N LYS A 230 13.80 6.70 -11.57
CA LYS A 230 14.54 6.46 -10.33
C LYS A 230 15.76 5.58 -10.64
N PRO A 231 16.84 5.66 -9.83
CA PRO A 231 18.05 4.85 -10.05
C PRO A 231 17.78 3.34 -10.16
N ASP A 232 16.84 2.82 -9.38
CA ASP A 232 16.50 1.39 -9.39
C ASP A 232 15.51 0.99 -10.49
N ASP A 233 14.94 1.94 -11.24
CA ASP A 233 13.91 1.65 -12.23
C ASP A 233 14.36 0.67 -13.34
N PRO A 234 15.56 0.81 -13.94
CA PRO A 234 16.07 -0.18 -14.88
C PRO A 234 16.23 -1.57 -14.28
N LYS A 235 16.65 -1.65 -13.00
CA LYS A 235 16.81 -2.92 -12.28
C LYS A 235 15.46 -3.58 -12.00
N THR A 236 14.45 -2.80 -11.61
CA THR A 236 13.07 -3.29 -11.45
C THR A 236 12.51 -3.79 -12.79
N LEU A 237 12.71 -3.03 -13.87
CA LEU A 237 12.27 -3.42 -15.20
C LEU A 237 12.94 -4.72 -15.66
N ALA A 238 14.24 -4.87 -15.41
CA ALA A 238 14.97 -6.12 -15.67
C ALA A 238 14.40 -7.31 -14.87
N ALA A 239 14.03 -7.10 -13.61
CA ALA A 239 13.40 -8.14 -12.80
C ALA A 239 12.04 -8.59 -13.38
N TYR A 240 11.22 -7.65 -13.87
CA TYR A 240 9.95 -7.98 -14.52
C TYR A 240 10.17 -8.77 -15.82
N TYR A 241 11.14 -8.37 -16.65
CA TYR A 241 11.51 -9.12 -17.84
C TYR A 241 12.01 -10.53 -17.52
N ASN A 242 12.81 -10.70 -16.48
CA ASN A 242 13.25 -12.02 -16.02
C ASN A 242 12.07 -12.91 -15.59
N ASN A 243 11.11 -12.36 -14.84
CA ASN A 243 9.95 -13.12 -14.39
C ASN A 243 8.99 -13.44 -15.54
N LEU A 244 8.80 -12.49 -16.48
CA LEU A 244 8.09 -12.73 -17.73
C LEU A 244 8.73 -13.87 -18.53
N ALA A 245 10.06 -13.87 -18.67
CA ALA A 245 10.80 -14.91 -19.37
C ALA A 245 10.57 -16.29 -18.74
N GLN A 246 10.62 -16.36 -17.41
CA GLN A 246 10.33 -17.59 -16.68
C GLN A 246 8.89 -18.07 -16.93
N ALA A 247 7.90 -17.19 -16.85
CA ALA A 247 6.50 -17.53 -17.11
C ALA A 247 6.29 -18.00 -18.56
N GLN A 248 6.88 -17.31 -19.55
CA GLN A 248 6.86 -17.69 -20.95
C GLN A 248 7.47 -19.08 -21.17
N ALA A 249 8.63 -19.36 -20.57
CA ALA A 249 9.26 -20.67 -20.64
C ALA A 249 8.35 -21.77 -20.06
N LYS A 250 7.69 -21.51 -18.92
CA LYS A 250 6.73 -22.44 -18.31
C LYS A 250 5.46 -22.63 -19.14
N SER A 251 5.07 -21.64 -19.95
CA SER A 251 4.01 -21.74 -20.96
C SER A 251 4.47 -22.36 -22.28
N GLY A 252 5.73 -22.81 -22.41
CA GLY A 252 6.28 -23.37 -23.65
C GLY A 252 6.65 -22.34 -24.73
N LYS A 253 6.56 -21.04 -24.42
CA LYS A 253 6.90 -19.91 -25.30
C LYS A 253 8.40 -19.61 -25.21
N ILE A 254 9.22 -20.54 -25.69
CA ILE A 254 10.68 -20.51 -25.49
C ILE A 254 11.33 -19.32 -26.19
N ASP A 255 10.96 -19.02 -27.43
CA ASP A 255 11.60 -17.96 -28.21
C ASP A 255 11.27 -16.57 -27.64
N GLU A 256 10.08 -16.38 -27.08
CA GLU A 256 9.71 -15.18 -26.35
C GLU A 256 10.45 -15.06 -25.02
N ALA A 257 10.63 -16.18 -24.30
CA ALA A 257 11.40 -16.20 -23.05
C ALA A 257 12.84 -15.74 -23.26
N ILE A 258 13.47 -16.18 -24.36
CA ILE A 258 14.83 -15.79 -24.73
C ILE A 258 14.91 -14.27 -24.93
N LYS A 259 14.01 -13.69 -25.73
CA LYS A 259 13.95 -12.23 -25.94
C LYS A 259 13.77 -11.48 -24.63
N SER A 260 12.93 -11.98 -23.73
CA SER A 260 12.70 -11.37 -22.42
C SER A 260 13.95 -11.42 -21.53
N TYR A 261 14.73 -12.51 -21.53
CA TYR A 261 16.02 -12.53 -20.81
C TYR A 261 17.04 -11.55 -21.40
N GLU A 262 17.09 -11.41 -22.73
CA GLU A 262 17.93 -10.42 -23.38
C GLU A 262 17.55 -8.99 -22.98
N GLN A 263 16.24 -8.69 -22.89
CA GLN A 263 15.76 -7.40 -22.36
C GLN A 263 16.16 -7.20 -20.89
N ALA A 264 16.08 -8.24 -20.05
CA ALA A 264 16.53 -8.16 -18.67
C ALA A 264 18.02 -7.81 -18.56
N ALA A 265 18.86 -8.46 -19.36
CA ALA A 265 20.30 -8.18 -19.42
C ALA A 265 20.61 -6.76 -19.93
N GLN A 266 19.86 -6.26 -20.91
CA GLN A 266 20.02 -4.89 -21.41
C GLN A 266 19.66 -3.83 -20.35
N HIS A 267 18.58 -4.05 -19.59
CA HIS A 267 18.14 -3.11 -18.56
C HIS A 267 18.95 -3.18 -17.25
N ASN A 268 19.58 -4.32 -16.97
CA ASN A 268 20.49 -4.47 -15.84
C ASN A 268 21.77 -5.21 -16.24
N PRO A 269 22.75 -4.51 -16.87
CA PRO A 269 24.01 -5.11 -17.30
C PRO A 269 24.80 -5.76 -16.15
N THR A 270 24.72 -5.19 -14.94
CA THR A 270 25.40 -5.75 -13.75
C THR A 270 24.82 -7.10 -13.30
N GLY A 271 23.57 -7.41 -13.67
CA GLY A 271 22.93 -8.69 -13.41
C GLY A 271 22.91 -9.63 -14.63
N ALA A 272 23.48 -9.22 -15.76
CA ALA A 272 23.38 -9.92 -17.05
C ALA A 272 23.75 -11.40 -16.98
N ALA A 273 24.79 -11.74 -16.20
CA ALA A 273 25.25 -13.11 -16.06
C ALA A 273 24.14 -14.06 -15.58
N GLN A 274 23.28 -13.64 -14.64
CA GLN A 274 22.18 -14.47 -14.15
C GLN A 274 21.08 -14.63 -15.21
N TYR A 275 20.77 -13.59 -15.98
CA TYR A 275 19.73 -13.67 -17.00
C TYR A 275 20.16 -14.58 -18.16
N TYR A 276 21.41 -14.46 -18.62
CA TYR A 276 21.97 -15.36 -19.63
C TYR A 276 22.11 -16.81 -19.14
N TYR A 277 22.41 -17.01 -17.86
CA TYR A 277 22.37 -18.34 -17.26
C TYR A 277 20.95 -18.94 -17.31
N ASN A 278 19.92 -18.16 -16.96
CA ASN A 278 18.53 -18.61 -17.02
C ASN A 278 18.08 -18.87 -18.46
N GLU A 279 18.51 -18.04 -19.42
CA GLU A 279 18.30 -18.25 -20.86
C GLU A 279 18.89 -19.61 -21.31
N GLY A 280 20.15 -19.88 -20.99
CA GLY A 280 20.81 -21.14 -21.31
C GLY A 280 20.15 -22.35 -20.64
N ALA A 281 19.70 -22.22 -19.39
CA ALA A 281 18.98 -23.28 -18.70
C ALA A 281 17.62 -23.60 -19.35
N VAL A 282 16.89 -22.57 -19.79
CA VAL A 282 15.63 -22.75 -20.53
C VAL A 282 15.86 -23.42 -21.88
N MET A 283 16.87 -22.98 -22.63
CA MET A 283 17.24 -23.60 -23.92
C MET A 283 17.70 -25.06 -23.75
N THR A 284 18.46 -25.36 -22.70
CA THR A 284 18.87 -26.74 -22.35
C THR A 284 17.66 -27.63 -22.13
N ASN A 285 16.69 -27.17 -21.33
CA ASN A 285 15.45 -27.90 -21.08
C ASN A 285 14.59 -28.07 -22.35
N ALA A 286 14.72 -27.17 -23.31
CA ALA A 286 14.05 -27.24 -24.61
C ALA A 286 14.81 -28.11 -25.65
N GLY A 287 15.96 -28.69 -25.29
CA GLY A 287 16.81 -29.48 -26.20
C GLY A 287 17.64 -28.65 -27.19
N LYS A 288 17.62 -27.32 -27.06
CA LYS A 288 18.36 -26.37 -27.90
C LYS A 288 19.81 -26.21 -27.40
N VAL A 289 20.56 -27.30 -27.40
CA VAL A 289 21.85 -27.41 -26.67
C VAL A 289 22.92 -26.43 -27.18
N ASP A 290 23.02 -26.21 -28.49
CA ASP A 290 24.03 -25.31 -29.05
C ASP A 290 23.75 -23.84 -28.73
N GLU A 291 22.48 -23.43 -28.82
CA GLU A 291 22.04 -22.10 -28.39
C GLU A 291 22.21 -21.92 -26.88
N ALA A 292 21.93 -22.95 -26.09
CA ALA A 292 22.14 -22.93 -24.64
C ALA A 292 23.61 -22.68 -24.27
N ASN A 293 24.55 -23.32 -24.95
CA ASN A 293 25.97 -23.11 -24.74
C ASN A 293 26.40 -21.68 -25.10
N ALA A 294 25.85 -21.11 -26.17
CA ALA A 294 26.09 -19.70 -26.51
C ALA A 294 25.56 -18.75 -25.43
N ALA A 295 24.39 -19.05 -24.83
CA ALA A 295 23.88 -18.28 -23.69
C ALA A 295 24.74 -18.44 -22.42
N PHE A 296 25.24 -19.64 -22.13
CA PHE A 296 26.21 -19.83 -21.04
C PHE A 296 27.52 -19.10 -21.30
N ASP A 297 27.99 -19.01 -22.55
CA ASP A 297 29.15 -18.20 -22.91
C ASP A 297 28.91 -16.71 -22.68
N LYS A 298 27.72 -16.18 -23.02
CA LYS A 298 27.32 -14.81 -22.65
C LYS A 298 27.32 -14.62 -21.12
N SER A 299 26.83 -15.61 -20.37
CA SER A 299 26.82 -15.59 -18.89
C SER A 299 28.22 -15.52 -18.30
N ILE A 300 29.13 -16.38 -18.79
CA ILE A 300 30.54 -16.42 -18.40
C ILE A 300 31.27 -15.14 -18.78
N ALA A 301 31.00 -14.58 -19.96
CA ALA A 301 31.58 -13.31 -20.39
C ALA A 301 31.14 -12.14 -19.51
N ALA A 302 29.88 -12.14 -19.05
CA ALA A 302 29.35 -11.13 -18.15
C ALA A 302 29.88 -11.28 -16.70
N ASP A 303 30.06 -12.52 -16.23
CA ASP A 303 30.67 -12.83 -14.94
C ASP A 303 31.51 -14.12 -15.03
N PRO A 304 32.85 -14.01 -15.15
CA PRO A 304 33.75 -15.17 -15.19
C PRO A 304 33.79 -15.99 -13.90
N THR A 305 33.14 -15.54 -12.82
CA THR A 305 33.04 -16.26 -11.56
C THR A 305 31.73 -17.04 -11.42
N LYS A 306 30.85 -16.99 -12.44
CA LYS A 306 29.57 -17.70 -12.49
C LYS A 306 29.78 -19.21 -12.70
N ALA A 307 30.18 -19.90 -11.65
CA ALA A 307 30.52 -21.33 -11.67
C ALA A 307 29.42 -22.20 -12.30
N ASP A 308 28.16 -21.96 -11.96
CA ASP A 308 27.03 -22.76 -12.46
C ASP A 308 26.94 -22.76 -14.00
N ALA A 309 27.31 -21.66 -14.67
CA ALA A 309 27.31 -21.58 -16.13
C ALA A 309 28.36 -22.52 -16.75
N TYR A 310 29.55 -22.60 -16.15
CA TYR A 310 30.58 -23.56 -16.55
C TYR A 310 30.13 -25.00 -16.37
N TYR A 311 29.48 -25.32 -15.25
CA TYR A 311 28.97 -26.66 -15.00
C TYR A 311 27.91 -27.06 -16.04
N GLN A 312 26.90 -26.22 -16.27
CA GLN A 312 25.83 -26.50 -17.24
C GLN A 312 26.37 -26.63 -18.66
N LYS A 313 27.32 -25.76 -19.07
CA LYS A 313 28.02 -25.88 -20.35
C LYS A 313 28.76 -27.22 -20.46
N GLY A 314 29.48 -27.64 -19.41
CA GLY A 314 30.18 -28.92 -19.36
C GLY A 314 29.24 -30.12 -19.52
N VAL A 315 28.10 -30.12 -18.82
CA VAL A 315 27.05 -31.15 -18.96
C VAL A 315 26.53 -31.22 -20.40
N ASN A 316 26.18 -30.06 -20.97
CA ASN A 316 25.68 -29.97 -22.33
C ASN A 316 26.70 -30.50 -23.36
N LEU A 317 27.98 -30.21 -23.18
CA LEU A 317 29.05 -30.68 -24.05
C LEU A 317 29.32 -32.18 -23.89
N ILE A 318 29.18 -32.74 -22.69
CA ILE A 318 29.24 -34.20 -22.49
C ILE A 318 28.14 -34.93 -23.22
N ASN A 319 26.92 -34.39 -23.23
CA ASN A 319 25.82 -34.99 -23.99
C ASN A 319 26.07 -35.01 -25.51
N LYS A 320 27.05 -34.23 -25.99
CA LYS A 320 27.52 -34.23 -27.39
C LYS A 320 28.77 -35.09 -27.62
N ALA A 321 29.28 -35.79 -26.60
CA ALA A 321 30.45 -36.63 -26.74
C ALA A 321 30.18 -37.78 -27.73
N THR A 322 31.18 -38.11 -28.53
CA THR A 322 31.15 -39.25 -29.45
C THR A 322 32.02 -40.39 -28.92
N THR A 323 32.05 -41.52 -29.61
CA THR A 323 32.98 -42.61 -29.30
C THR A 323 33.84 -42.93 -30.50
N ASP A 324 35.10 -43.27 -30.26
CA ASP A 324 35.96 -43.81 -31.30
C ASP A 324 35.69 -45.30 -31.55
N LYS A 325 36.42 -45.89 -32.51
CA LYS A 325 36.30 -47.31 -32.88
C LYS A 325 36.66 -48.28 -31.74
N SER A 326 37.36 -47.81 -30.70
CA SER A 326 37.71 -48.60 -29.52
C SER A 326 36.68 -48.48 -28.38
N GLY A 327 35.63 -47.67 -28.58
CA GLY A 327 34.63 -47.37 -27.55
C GLY A 327 35.08 -46.29 -26.57
N LYS A 328 36.22 -45.62 -26.82
CA LYS A 328 36.69 -44.51 -25.98
C LYS A 328 35.82 -43.29 -26.24
N VAL A 329 35.38 -42.64 -25.17
CA VAL A 329 34.62 -41.38 -25.23
C VAL A 329 35.52 -40.25 -25.73
N ILE A 330 35.06 -39.53 -26.74
CA ILE A 330 35.65 -38.29 -27.25
C ILE A 330 34.71 -37.14 -26.82
N PRO A 331 35.10 -36.34 -25.82
CA PRO A 331 34.27 -35.21 -25.39
C PRO A 331 34.21 -34.12 -26.47
N ALA A 332 33.13 -33.35 -26.48
CA ALA A 332 33.07 -32.15 -27.32
C ALA A 332 34.13 -31.12 -26.88
N PRO A 333 34.70 -30.31 -27.79
CA PRO A 333 35.67 -29.28 -27.44
C PRO A 333 35.16 -28.34 -26.32
N GLY A 334 36.04 -28.03 -25.37
CA GLY A 334 35.71 -27.17 -24.22
C GLY A 334 35.05 -27.87 -23.03
N THR A 335 34.72 -29.17 -23.12
CA THR A 335 34.13 -29.94 -22.01
C THR A 335 35.02 -29.93 -20.77
N GLU A 336 36.29 -30.29 -20.95
CA GLU A 336 37.27 -30.41 -19.86
C GLU A 336 37.55 -29.06 -19.20
N GLU A 337 37.72 -28.02 -20.03
CA GLU A 337 37.94 -26.64 -19.59
C GLU A 337 36.78 -26.16 -18.71
N ALA A 338 35.54 -26.35 -19.17
CA ALA A 338 34.37 -25.90 -18.43
C ALA A 338 34.23 -26.61 -17.07
N LEU A 339 34.37 -27.94 -17.04
CA LEU A 339 34.24 -28.72 -15.80
C LEU A 339 35.37 -28.43 -14.81
N ASN A 340 36.61 -28.33 -15.27
CA ASN A 340 37.73 -27.95 -14.43
C ASN A 340 37.57 -26.52 -13.91
N LYS A 341 37.08 -25.57 -14.73
CA LYS A 341 36.84 -24.20 -14.28
C LYS A 341 35.75 -24.11 -13.22
N TYR A 342 34.67 -24.89 -13.35
CA TYR A 342 33.69 -25.02 -12.28
C TYR A 342 34.32 -25.52 -10.97
N LEU A 343 35.15 -26.56 -11.04
CA LEU A 343 35.83 -27.12 -9.85
C LEU A 343 36.88 -26.18 -9.26
N GLU A 344 37.49 -25.31 -10.06
CA GLU A 344 38.37 -24.24 -9.57
C GLU A 344 37.59 -23.22 -8.74
N LEU A 345 36.42 -22.80 -9.24
CA LEU A 345 35.56 -21.81 -8.58
C LEU A 345 34.80 -22.39 -7.38
N GLN A 346 34.34 -23.63 -7.47
CA GLN A 346 33.52 -24.31 -6.45
C GLN A 346 33.97 -25.77 -6.23
N PRO A 347 35.16 -26.00 -5.64
CA PRO A 347 35.72 -27.34 -5.45
C PRO A 347 34.90 -28.25 -4.51
N THR A 348 34.07 -27.64 -3.65
CA THR A 348 33.14 -28.31 -2.73
C THR A 348 31.69 -27.85 -2.97
N GLY A 349 31.39 -27.34 -4.16
CA GLY A 349 30.05 -26.90 -4.54
C GLY A 349 29.07 -28.07 -4.76
N PRO A 350 27.77 -27.78 -4.90
CA PRO A 350 26.73 -28.81 -5.03
C PRO A 350 26.93 -29.75 -6.21
N TYR A 351 27.63 -29.30 -7.27
CA TYR A 351 27.92 -30.09 -8.45
C TYR A 351 29.36 -30.61 -8.54
N ALA A 352 30.16 -30.50 -7.46
CA ALA A 352 31.58 -30.89 -7.47
C ALA A 352 31.77 -32.37 -7.78
N GLU A 353 31.06 -33.26 -7.11
CA GLU A 353 31.16 -34.71 -7.36
C GLU A 353 30.65 -35.10 -8.76
N GLY A 354 29.61 -34.43 -9.24
CA GLY A 354 29.12 -34.60 -10.62
C GLY A 354 30.19 -34.21 -11.64
N ALA A 355 30.83 -33.04 -11.48
CA ALA A 355 31.89 -32.56 -12.36
C ALA A 355 33.11 -33.50 -12.36
N LYS A 356 33.54 -33.99 -11.18
CA LYS A 356 34.65 -34.97 -11.08
C LYS A 356 34.31 -36.29 -11.78
N SER A 357 33.09 -36.80 -11.57
CA SER A 357 32.64 -38.06 -12.20
C SER A 357 32.60 -37.93 -13.72
N MET A 358 32.16 -36.78 -14.22
CA MET A 358 32.14 -36.45 -15.65
C MET A 358 33.55 -36.37 -16.26
N LEU A 359 34.50 -35.73 -15.58
CA LEU A 359 35.91 -35.70 -16.01
C LEU A 359 36.53 -37.10 -16.02
N GLN A 360 36.23 -37.93 -15.02
CA GLN A 360 36.69 -39.32 -14.97
C GLN A 360 36.09 -40.15 -16.13
N TYR A 361 34.80 -39.97 -16.43
CA TYR A 361 34.11 -40.67 -17.51
C TYR A 361 34.76 -40.41 -18.88
N ILE A 362 35.21 -39.19 -19.14
CA ILE A 362 35.90 -38.82 -20.39
C ILE A 362 37.41 -39.07 -20.35
N GLY A 363 37.93 -39.65 -19.25
CA GLY A 363 39.35 -39.95 -19.07
C GLY A 363 40.25 -38.72 -18.94
N SER A 364 39.70 -37.59 -18.50
CA SER A 364 40.42 -36.33 -18.30
C SER A 364 40.94 -36.21 -16.85
N ASN A 365 41.97 -35.37 -16.68
CA ASN A 365 42.56 -35.08 -15.36
C ASN A 365 41.78 -33.96 -14.67
N ILE A 366 41.69 -34.06 -13.34
CA ILE A 366 41.16 -32.98 -12.50
C ILE A 366 42.29 -31.96 -12.27
N GLU A 367 42.17 -30.80 -12.88
CA GLU A 367 43.15 -29.71 -12.82
C GLU A 367 42.75 -28.67 -11.77
N THR A 368 42.64 -29.07 -10.51
CA THR A 368 42.38 -28.13 -9.41
C THR A 368 43.64 -27.89 -8.57
N SER A 369 43.81 -26.65 -8.12
CA SER A 369 44.86 -26.26 -7.16
C SER A 369 44.48 -26.58 -5.70
N PHE A 370 43.23 -26.98 -5.48
CA PHE A 370 42.67 -27.27 -4.17
C PHE A 370 43.27 -28.57 -3.58
N GLY A 371 43.92 -28.47 -2.42
CA GLY A 371 44.55 -29.61 -1.73
C GLY A 371 46.03 -29.88 -2.10
N LYS A 372 46.61 -29.21 -3.11
CA LYS A 372 48.07 -29.25 -3.33
C LYS A 372 48.75 -28.39 -2.26
N LYS A 373 49.35 -29.03 -1.24
CA LYS A 373 50.29 -28.36 -0.32
C LYS A 373 51.29 -27.56 -1.17
N LYS A 374 51.33 -26.24 -1.01
CA LYS A 374 52.42 -25.41 -1.54
C LYS A 374 53.73 -26.03 -1.08
N SER A 375 54.47 -26.62 -2.01
CA SER A 375 55.86 -27.02 -1.77
C SER A 375 56.65 -25.73 -1.58
N THR A 376 56.87 -25.35 -0.32
CA THR A 376 57.90 -24.39 0.04
C THR A 376 59.25 -25.05 -0.27
N LYS A 377 59.79 -24.77 -1.46
CA LYS A 377 61.20 -25.00 -1.73
C LYS A 377 62.00 -24.10 -0.78
N LYS A 378 62.76 -24.74 0.12
CA LYS A 378 63.79 -24.13 0.96
C LYS A 378 64.93 -23.56 0.12
#